data_AF-A0A2T0X5U8-F1
#
_entry.id   AF-A0A2T0X5U8-F1
#
_cell.length_a   1.000
_cell.length_b   1.000
_cell.length_c   1.000
_cell.angle_alpha   90.00
_cell.angle_beta   90.00
_cell.angle_gamma   90.00
#
_symmetry.space_group_name_H-M   'P 1'
#
loop_
_entity.id
_entity.type
_entity.pdbx_description
1 polymer ?
#
loop_
_entity_poly.entity_id
_entity_poly.type
_entity_poly.pdbx_seq_one_letter_code
_entity_poly.pdbx_strand_id
1 'polypeptide(L)'
;MTEMDLVQPQCPVCGTEFLPTRKDQKYCSSNCRKHKSRNASRGDRANENKRSSHEHYERARRLEELIYSTIPNERLGVMKSILDHCLHDACLRRILTDPLLLNEEPTEYSYRKNIAKAASTYTRKFFGVSIKTYIHQAQFQTLNEEFPVAFKHRGTRPLGDQNGQYVEQDAREFLERLREDRAKKLKDGTIKPLAA
;
A
#
# COMPACT_ATOMS: atom_id res chain seq x y z
N MET A 1 -5.67 66.22 -29.09
CA MET A 1 -6.46 65.66 -27.96
C MET A 1 -7.49 64.77 -28.62
N THR A 2 -7.50 63.44 -28.50
CA THR A 2 -7.34 62.62 -27.30
C THR A 2 -6.74 61.24 -27.62
N GLU A 3 -5.93 60.76 -26.68
CA GLU A 3 -5.74 59.37 -26.25
C GLU A 3 -5.79 58.26 -27.31
N MET A 4 -4.62 57.86 -27.80
CA MET A 4 -4.40 56.47 -28.21
C MET A 4 -4.23 55.64 -26.94
N ASP A 5 -5.26 54.89 -26.56
CA ASP A 5 -5.20 53.85 -25.53
C ASP A 5 -4.09 52.84 -25.88
N LEU A 6 -2.90 53.07 -25.35
CA LEU A 6 -1.80 52.09 -25.36
C LEU A 6 -2.20 50.98 -24.40
N VAL A 7 -2.92 49.98 -24.90
CA VAL A 7 -3.20 48.75 -24.17
C VAL A 7 -1.86 48.15 -23.75
N GLN A 8 -1.52 48.28 -22.47
CA GLN A 8 -0.27 47.74 -21.96
C GLN A 8 -0.40 46.22 -21.88
N PRO A 9 0.47 45.46 -22.57
CA PRO A 9 0.43 44.00 -22.50
C PRO A 9 0.74 43.54 -21.08
N GLN A 10 -0.03 42.57 -20.59
CA GLN A 10 0.25 41.91 -19.33
C GLN A 10 1.27 40.78 -19.53
N CYS A 11 2.24 40.69 -18.62
CA CYS A 11 3.21 39.61 -18.67
C CYS A 11 2.56 38.27 -18.28
N PRO A 12 2.67 37.21 -19.10
CA PRO A 12 2.04 35.91 -18.82
C PRO A 12 2.67 35.12 -17.66
N VAL A 13 3.68 35.68 -16.97
CA VAL A 13 4.39 35.03 -15.86
C VAL A 13 4.08 35.69 -14.53
N CYS A 14 4.12 37.02 -14.47
CA CYS A 14 3.88 37.78 -13.24
C CYS A 14 2.58 38.60 -13.26
N GLY A 15 1.86 38.64 -14.38
CA GLY A 15 0.59 39.37 -14.52
C GLY A 15 0.74 40.90 -14.60
N THR A 16 1.94 41.45 -14.42
CA THR A 16 2.17 42.89 -14.42
C THR A 16 2.06 43.46 -15.84
N GLU A 17 1.38 44.59 -15.97
CA GLU A 17 1.40 45.44 -17.15
C GLU A 17 2.80 46.03 -17.36
N PHE A 18 3.24 46.10 -18.60
CA PHE A 18 4.54 46.69 -18.92
C PHE A 18 4.50 47.43 -20.26
N LEU A 19 5.36 48.43 -20.40
CA LEU A 19 5.56 49.14 -21.66
C LEU A 19 6.58 48.37 -22.51
N PRO A 20 6.17 47.75 -23.63
CA PRO A 20 7.08 46.99 -24.47
C PRO A 20 8.07 47.92 -25.17
N THR A 21 9.37 47.62 -25.07
CA THR A 21 10.42 48.35 -25.80
C THR A 21 10.55 47.84 -27.24
N ARG A 22 10.10 46.62 -27.52
CA ARG A 22 10.14 45.98 -28.84
C ARG A 22 8.76 45.45 -29.21
N LYS A 23 8.43 45.46 -30.50
CA LYS A 23 7.13 45.03 -31.04
C LYS A 23 6.77 43.58 -30.69
N ASP A 24 7.77 42.72 -30.47
CA ASP A 24 7.64 41.29 -30.18
C ASP A 24 7.87 40.94 -28.69
N GLN A 25 8.02 41.94 -27.82
CA GLN A 25 8.31 41.72 -26.41
C GLN A 25 7.08 41.14 -25.68
N LYS A 26 7.14 39.83 -25.37
CA LYS A 26 6.07 39.10 -24.66
C LYS A 26 6.19 39.10 -23.14
N TYR A 27 7.33 39.51 -22.59
CA TYR A 27 7.62 39.44 -21.16
C TYR A 27 8.11 40.80 -20.65
N CYS A 28 7.74 41.16 -19.42
CA CYS A 28 8.18 42.40 -18.78
C CYS A 28 9.69 42.43 -18.53
N SER A 29 10.34 41.26 -18.37
CA SER A 29 11.76 41.15 -18.05
C SER A 29 12.41 39.86 -18.57
N SER A 30 13.75 39.88 -18.66
CA SER A 30 14.55 38.68 -18.96
C SER A 30 14.32 37.55 -17.95
N ASN A 31 14.05 37.89 -16.68
CA ASN A 31 13.74 36.92 -15.63
C ASN A 31 12.44 36.18 -15.89
N CYS A 32 11.37 36.89 -16.26
CA CYS A 32 10.09 36.26 -16.62
C CYS A 32 10.22 35.37 -17.87
N ARG A 33 10.98 35.83 -18.88
CA ARG A 33 11.28 35.00 -20.05
C ARG A 33 12.01 33.71 -19.67
N LYS A 34 13.07 33.80 -18.86
CA LYS A 34 13.82 32.64 -18.36
C LYS A 34 12.94 31.72 -17.51
N HIS A 35 12.09 32.29 -16.65
CA HIS A 35 11.18 31.51 -15.81
C HIS A 35 10.25 30.65 -16.66
N LYS A 36 9.68 31.20 -17.74
CA LYS A 36 8.84 30.44 -18.67
C LYS A 36 9.64 29.39 -19.46
N SER A 37 10.87 29.69 -19.87
CA SER A 37 11.69 28.78 -20.68
C SER A 37 12.40 27.68 -19.89
N ARG A 38 12.60 27.84 -18.57
CA ARG A 38 13.38 26.90 -17.71
C ARG A 38 12.90 25.46 -17.77
N ASN A 39 11.59 25.25 -17.95
CA ASN A 39 10.99 23.91 -18.02
C ASN A 39 10.50 23.54 -19.42
N ALA A 40 10.60 24.45 -20.40
CA ALA A 40 10.11 24.21 -21.76
C ALA A 40 10.89 23.12 -22.51
N SER A 41 12.17 22.90 -22.15
CA SER A 41 13.01 21.84 -22.72
C SER A 41 12.83 20.47 -22.07
N ARG A 42 12.10 20.37 -20.95
CA ARG A 42 12.00 19.14 -20.14
C ARG A 42 10.96 18.13 -20.66
N GLY A 43 10.40 18.36 -21.85
CA GLY A 43 9.38 17.50 -22.47
C GLY A 43 8.07 17.43 -21.68
N ASP A 44 7.15 16.61 -22.16
CA ASP A 44 5.87 16.36 -21.49
C ASP A 44 6.05 15.32 -20.37
N ARG A 45 6.41 15.80 -19.18
CA ARG A 45 6.58 14.96 -17.98
C ARG A 45 5.29 14.23 -17.59
N ALA A 46 4.12 14.76 -17.95
CA ALA A 46 2.86 14.09 -17.63
C ALA A 46 2.71 12.81 -18.46
N ASN A 47 3.04 12.88 -19.74
CA ASN A 47 3.05 11.70 -20.62
C ASN A 47 4.15 10.70 -20.26
N GLU A 48 5.35 11.16 -19.91
CA GLU A 48 6.43 10.30 -19.41
C GLU A 48 6.02 9.56 -18.13
N ASN A 49 5.47 10.28 -17.15
CA ASN A 49 4.98 9.69 -15.90
C ASN A 49 3.83 8.72 -16.15
N LYS A 50 2.91 9.04 -17.06
CA LYS A 50 1.79 8.15 -17.43
C LYS A 50 2.32 6.84 -18.01
N ARG A 51 3.29 6.92 -18.92
CA ARG A 51 3.94 5.74 -19.51
C ARG A 51 4.68 4.92 -18.45
N SER A 52 5.51 5.57 -17.62
CA SER A 52 6.26 4.89 -16.56
C SER A 52 5.32 4.23 -15.53
N SER A 53 4.23 4.90 -15.17
CA SER A 53 3.21 4.33 -14.28
C SER A 53 2.51 3.14 -14.93
N HIS A 54 2.15 3.24 -16.21
CA HIS A 54 1.56 2.13 -16.95
C HIS A 54 2.48 0.90 -16.96
N GLU A 55 3.75 1.07 -17.33
CA GLU A 55 4.74 -0.02 -17.34
C GLU A 55 4.92 -0.64 -15.94
N HIS A 56 4.91 0.18 -14.88
CA HIS A 56 5.02 -0.28 -13.49
C HIS A 56 3.85 -1.19 -13.07
N TYR A 57 2.61 -0.77 -13.31
CA TYR A 57 1.43 -1.58 -12.94
C TYR A 57 1.19 -2.76 -13.88
N GLU A 58 1.52 -2.61 -15.16
CA GLU A 58 1.46 -3.71 -16.13
C GLU A 58 2.40 -4.85 -15.72
N ARG A 59 3.63 -4.50 -15.32
CA ARG A 59 4.59 -5.45 -14.78
C ARG A 59 4.10 -6.11 -13.49
N ALA A 60 3.49 -5.34 -12.59
CA ALA A 60 2.91 -5.86 -11.36
C ALA A 60 1.82 -6.91 -11.64
N ARG A 61 0.95 -6.64 -12.62
CA ARG A 61 -0.09 -7.56 -13.07
C ARG A 61 0.47 -8.84 -13.70
N ARG A 62 1.53 -8.76 -14.49
CA ARG A 62 2.21 -9.95 -15.04
C ARG A 62 2.77 -10.86 -13.94
N LEU A 63 3.35 -10.28 -12.89
CA LEU A 63 3.87 -11.04 -11.75
C LEU A 63 2.74 -11.70 -10.96
N GLU A 64 1.62 -11.02 -10.80
CA GLU A 64 0.42 -11.62 -10.21
C GLU A 64 -0.09 -12.80 -11.04
N GLU A 65 -0.24 -12.62 -12.36
CA GLU A 65 -0.67 -13.69 -13.27
C GLU A 65 0.28 -14.89 -13.22
N LEU A 66 1.60 -14.65 -13.16
CA LEU A 66 2.61 -15.70 -13.00
C LEU A 66 2.36 -16.53 -11.74
N ILE A 67 2.11 -15.89 -10.59
CA ILE A 67 1.84 -16.61 -9.34
C ILE A 67 0.52 -17.38 -9.44
N TYR A 68 -0.55 -16.78 -9.93
CA TYR A 68 -1.88 -17.39 -9.87
C TYR A 68 -2.15 -18.41 -10.98
N SER A 69 -1.40 -18.38 -12.08
CA SER A 69 -1.36 -19.43 -13.09
C SER A 69 -0.61 -20.68 -12.61
N THR A 70 0.35 -20.53 -11.68
CA THR A 70 1.05 -21.68 -11.09
C THR A 70 0.15 -22.45 -10.11
N ILE A 71 0.45 -23.75 -10.00
CA ILE A 71 -0.29 -24.69 -9.14
C ILE A 71 -0.08 -24.27 -7.65
N PRO A 72 -1.12 -24.35 -6.79
CA PRO A 72 -1.06 -23.79 -5.44
C PRO A 72 0.13 -24.22 -4.56
N ASN A 73 0.63 -25.44 -4.72
CA ASN A 73 1.80 -25.98 -4.02
C ASN A 73 3.13 -25.32 -4.44
N GLU A 74 3.24 -24.90 -5.70
CA GLU A 74 4.47 -24.33 -6.27
C GLU A 74 4.57 -22.81 -6.09
N ARG A 75 3.45 -22.14 -5.80
CA ARG A 75 3.37 -20.68 -5.62
C ARG A 75 4.40 -20.12 -4.63
N LEU A 76 4.71 -20.87 -3.58
CA LEU A 76 5.69 -20.47 -2.57
C LEU A 76 7.11 -20.43 -3.14
N GLY A 77 7.46 -21.38 -4.02
CA GLY A 77 8.74 -21.41 -4.72
C GLY A 77 8.87 -20.28 -5.74
N VAL A 78 7.79 -20.01 -6.48
CA VAL A 78 7.73 -18.87 -7.41
C VAL A 78 7.90 -17.54 -6.66
N MET A 79 7.23 -17.37 -5.51
CA MET A 79 7.40 -16.18 -4.67
C MET A 79 8.83 -16.02 -4.15
N LYS A 80 9.46 -17.13 -3.72
CA LYS A 80 10.88 -17.11 -3.32
C LYS A 80 11.77 -16.63 -4.46
N SER A 81 11.60 -17.20 -5.65
CA SER A 81 12.34 -16.79 -6.85
C SER A 81 12.16 -15.30 -7.16
N ILE A 82 10.94 -14.76 -7.05
CA ILE A 82 10.68 -13.33 -7.21
C ILE A 82 11.46 -12.51 -6.17
N LEU A 83 11.48 -12.92 -4.91
CA LEU A 83 12.19 -12.21 -3.86
C LEU A 83 13.72 -12.27 -4.03
N ASP A 84 14.27 -13.38 -4.52
CA ASP A 84 15.71 -13.50 -4.80
C ASP A 84 16.16 -12.50 -5.88
N HIS A 85 15.31 -12.26 -6.89
CA HIS A 85 15.59 -11.26 -7.95
C HIS A 85 15.45 -9.81 -7.48
N CYS A 86 14.89 -9.56 -6.30
CA CYS A 86 14.63 -8.22 -5.75
C CYS A 86 15.93 -7.43 -5.49
N LEU A 87 17.05 -8.10 -5.26
CA LEU A 87 18.35 -7.44 -5.05
C LEU A 87 18.91 -6.84 -6.34
N HIS A 88 18.65 -7.49 -7.47
CA HIS A 88 19.17 -7.07 -8.77
C HIS A 88 18.19 -6.15 -9.52
N ASP A 89 16.89 -6.26 -9.24
CA ASP A 89 15.87 -5.51 -9.97
C ASP A 89 15.27 -4.36 -9.15
N ALA A 90 15.66 -3.13 -9.49
CA ALA A 90 15.14 -1.92 -8.86
C ALA A 90 13.65 -1.67 -9.15
N CYS A 91 13.16 -2.06 -10.34
CA CYS A 91 11.76 -1.90 -10.71
C CYS A 91 10.89 -2.89 -9.91
N LEU A 92 11.37 -4.11 -9.70
CA LEU A 92 10.69 -5.08 -8.84
C LEU A 92 10.59 -4.58 -7.39
N ARG A 93 11.68 -4.04 -6.83
CA ARG A 93 11.65 -3.40 -5.49
C ARG A 93 10.58 -2.32 -5.40
N ARG A 94 10.51 -1.45 -6.42
CA ARG A 94 9.51 -0.37 -6.46
C ARG A 94 8.09 -0.93 -6.46
N ILE A 95 7.82 -1.99 -7.23
CA ILE A 95 6.51 -2.66 -7.26
C ILE A 95 6.17 -3.25 -5.89
N LEU A 96 7.09 -4.00 -5.30
CA LEU A 96 6.87 -4.69 -4.02
C LEU A 96 6.71 -3.73 -2.83
N THR A 97 7.23 -2.51 -2.93
CA THR A 97 7.15 -1.48 -1.88
C THR A 97 6.13 -0.39 -2.17
N ASP A 98 5.37 -0.51 -3.28
CA ASP A 98 4.39 0.47 -3.69
C ASP A 98 3.25 0.59 -2.66
N PRO A 99 3.02 1.79 -2.09
CA PRO A 99 1.94 1.99 -1.12
C PRO A 99 0.55 1.76 -1.71
N LEU A 100 0.32 2.04 -2.99
CA LEU A 100 -0.98 1.86 -3.63
C LEU A 100 -1.31 0.37 -3.73
N LEU A 101 -0.36 -0.46 -4.18
CA LEU A 101 -0.55 -1.91 -4.22
C LEU A 101 -0.70 -2.50 -2.81
N LEU A 102 0.06 -2.03 -1.82
CA LEU A 102 -0.05 -2.57 -0.46
C LEU A 102 -1.39 -2.25 0.21
N ASN A 103 -1.97 -1.09 -0.11
CA ASN A 103 -3.20 -0.59 0.52
C ASN A 103 -4.47 -0.81 -0.32
N GLU A 104 -4.34 -1.25 -1.58
CA GLU A 104 -5.48 -1.55 -2.47
C GLU A 104 -6.49 -2.45 -1.77
N GLU A 105 -7.80 -2.20 -1.86
CA GLU A 105 -8.79 -3.08 -1.25
C GLU A 105 -8.90 -4.39 -2.05
N PRO A 106 -9.11 -5.55 -1.40
CA PRO A 106 -9.40 -6.78 -2.13
C PRO A 106 -10.62 -6.54 -3.02
N THR A 107 -10.53 -6.83 -4.31
CA THR A 107 -11.69 -6.77 -5.20
C THR A 107 -12.74 -7.74 -4.67
N GLU A 108 -13.98 -7.28 -4.46
CA GLU A 108 -15.06 -8.03 -3.76
C GLU A 108 -15.30 -9.46 -4.28
N TYR A 109 -14.91 -9.75 -5.53
CA TYR A 109 -15.11 -11.04 -6.19
C TYR A 109 -13.88 -11.94 -6.23
N SER A 110 -12.72 -11.48 -5.77
CA SER A 110 -11.46 -12.20 -5.92
C SER A 110 -10.72 -12.31 -4.60
N TYR A 111 -10.58 -13.54 -4.09
CA TYR A 111 -9.68 -13.85 -2.97
C TYR A 111 -8.19 -13.77 -3.36
N ARG A 112 -7.87 -13.30 -4.57
CA ARG A 112 -6.49 -13.13 -5.04
C ARG A 112 -5.91 -11.86 -4.44
N LYS A 113 -4.64 -11.96 -4.04
CA LYS A 113 -3.87 -10.82 -3.54
C LYS A 113 -3.02 -10.32 -4.69
N ASN A 114 -2.92 -9.01 -4.85
CA ASN A 114 -1.89 -8.46 -5.72
C ASN A 114 -0.48 -8.90 -5.29
N ILE A 115 0.49 -8.74 -6.19
CA ILE A 115 1.87 -9.18 -5.99
C ILE A 115 2.50 -8.62 -4.70
N ALA A 116 2.30 -7.33 -4.41
CA ALA A 116 2.90 -6.67 -3.26
C ALA A 116 2.35 -7.24 -1.93
N LYS A 117 1.03 -7.47 -1.85
CA LYS A 117 0.39 -8.12 -0.70
C LYS A 117 0.81 -9.58 -0.57
N ALA A 118 0.87 -10.31 -1.68
CA ALA A 118 1.33 -11.70 -1.68
C ALA A 118 2.74 -11.79 -1.09
N ALA A 119 3.67 -10.96 -1.56
CA ALA A 119 5.04 -10.89 -1.08
C ALA A 119 5.14 -10.40 0.39
N SER A 120 4.32 -9.41 0.78
CA SER A 120 4.22 -8.96 2.18
C SER A 120 3.74 -10.07 3.11
N THR A 121 2.78 -10.89 2.67
CA THR A 121 2.34 -12.04 3.46
C THR A 121 3.37 -13.16 3.51
N TYR A 122 4.13 -13.37 2.43
CA TYR A 122 5.23 -14.33 2.39
C TYR A 122 6.35 -13.94 3.37
N THR A 123 6.86 -12.71 3.23
CA THR A 123 7.94 -12.19 4.10
C THR A 123 7.56 -12.20 5.58
N ARG A 124 6.32 -11.83 5.90
CA ARG A 124 5.79 -11.91 7.26
C ARG A 124 5.68 -13.36 7.77
N LYS A 125 5.32 -14.31 6.91
CA LYS A 125 5.13 -15.73 7.30
C LYS A 125 6.46 -16.44 7.57
N PHE A 126 7.46 -16.25 6.71
CA PHE A 126 8.73 -16.99 6.76
C PHE A 126 9.83 -16.26 7.53
N PHE A 127 9.87 -14.93 7.45
CA PHE A 127 10.92 -14.12 8.09
C PHE A 127 10.42 -13.28 9.26
N GLY A 128 9.11 -13.23 9.50
CA GLY A 128 8.52 -12.44 10.59
C GLY A 128 8.62 -10.91 10.41
N VAL A 129 9.10 -10.43 9.25
CA VAL A 129 9.35 -9.02 8.97
C VAL A 129 8.44 -8.45 7.89
N SER A 130 8.37 -7.12 7.81
CA SER A 130 7.69 -6.43 6.70
C SER A 130 8.52 -6.53 5.41
N ILE A 131 7.88 -6.41 4.25
CA ILE A 131 8.60 -6.45 2.96
C ILE A 131 9.65 -5.35 2.81
N LYS A 132 9.38 -4.15 3.34
CA LYS A 132 10.34 -3.04 3.33
C LYS A 132 11.58 -3.38 4.17
N THR A 133 11.35 -3.93 5.36
CA THR A 133 12.41 -4.38 6.27
C THR A 133 13.19 -5.54 5.66
N TYR A 134 12.51 -6.49 5.02
CA TYR A 134 13.15 -7.60 4.32
C TYR A 134 14.09 -7.12 3.22
N ILE A 135 13.64 -6.22 2.34
CA ILE A 135 14.47 -5.69 1.26
C ILE A 135 15.68 -4.95 1.82
N HIS A 136 15.50 -4.15 2.87
CA HIS A 136 16.60 -3.47 3.56
C HIS A 136 17.60 -4.49 4.13
N GLN A 137 17.15 -5.48 4.90
CA GLN A 137 18.02 -6.51 5.48
C GLN A 137 18.72 -7.38 4.41
N ALA A 138 18.03 -7.67 3.31
CA ALA A 138 18.57 -8.41 2.18
C ALA A 138 19.73 -7.65 1.51
N GLN A 139 19.63 -6.32 1.41
CA GLN A 139 20.71 -5.47 0.88
C GLN A 139 21.95 -5.48 1.78
N PHE A 140 21.79 -5.61 3.10
CA PHE A 140 22.89 -5.65 4.07
C PHE A 140 23.30 -7.08 4.46
N GLN A 141 22.74 -8.11 3.83
CA GLN A 141 22.99 -9.53 4.12
C GLN A 141 22.77 -9.93 5.58
N THR A 142 21.89 -9.22 6.31
CA THR A 142 21.58 -9.48 7.72
C THR A 142 20.28 -10.26 7.89
N LEU A 143 19.88 -11.06 6.90
CA LEU A 143 18.63 -11.81 6.97
C LEU A 143 18.76 -12.94 7.99
N ASN A 144 17.81 -12.99 8.93
CA ASN A 144 17.68 -14.14 9.82
C ASN A 144 17.33 -15.39 8.98
N GLU A 145 17.87 -16.55 9.37
CA GLU A 145 17.51 -17.84 8.79
C GLU A 145 15.98 -18.01 8.78
N GLU A 146 15.45 -18.62 7.69
CA GLU A 146 14.01 -18.85 7.52
C GLU A 146 13.46 -19.48 8.82
N PHE A 147 12.53 -18.79 9.50
CA PHE A 147 11.95 -19.36 10.71
C PHE A 147 11.21 -20.62 10.30
N PRO A 148 11.47 -21.79 10.93
CA PRO A 148 10.65 -22.96 10.68
C PRO A 148 9.22 -22.53 11.02
N VAL A 149 8.34 -22.58 10.03
CA VAL A 149 6.92 -22.30 10.23
C VAL A 149 6.40 -23.45 11.07
N ALA A 150 6.53 -23.32 12.40
CA ALA A 150 5.82 -24.18 13.32
C ALA A 150 4.36 -23.99 12.94
N PHE A 151 3.74 -25.04 12.38
CA PHE A 151 2.30 -25.13 12.34
C PHE A 151 1.88 -25.12 13.80
N LYS A 152 1.66 -23.93 14.36
CA LYS A 152 0.66 -23.79 15.39
C LYS A 152 -0.59 -24.26 14.67
N HIS A 153 -0.95 -25.54 14.83
CA HIS A 153 -2.35 -25.90 14.77
C HIS A 153 -3.00 -24.80 15.60
N ARG A 154 -3.70 -23.86 14.93
CA ARG A 154 -4.76 -23.14 15.63
C ARG A 154 -5.57 -24.30 16.15
N GLY A 155 -5.47 -24.57 17.46
CA GLY A 155 -5.88 -25.85 18.04
C GLY A 155 -7.12 -26.29 17.31
N THR A 156 -7.07 -27.46 16.67
CA THR A 156 -8.15 -28.00 15.82
C THR A 156 -9.44 -27.44 16.36
N ARG A 157 -10.08 -26.49 15.64
CA ARG A 157 -11.48 -26.20 15.98
C ARG A 157 -12.08 -27.58 15.95
N PRO A 158 -12.61 -28.10 17.08
CA PRO A 158 -13.11 -29.45 17.11
C PRO A 158 -14.01 -29.53 15.88
N LEU A 159 -13.69 -30.43 14.95
CA LEU A 159 -14.66 -30.76 13.93
C LEU A 159 -15.86 -31.12 14.77
N GLY A 160 -16.93 -30.32 14.64
CA GLY A 160 -18.18 -30.61 15.30
C GLY A 160 -18.41 -32.09 15.09
N ASP A 161 -18.43 -32.81 16.20
CA ASP A 161 -18.93 -34.16 16.20
C ASP A 161 -20.25 -34.12 15.45
N GLN A 162 -20.53 -35.15 14.68
CA GLN A 162 -21.64 -35.18 13.74
C GLN A 162 -23.02 -35.15 14.44
N ASN A 163 -23.04 -34.89 15.75
CA ASN A 163 -24.18 -34.82 16.63
C ASN A 163 -24.12 -33.49 17.40
N GLY A 164 -24.80 -32.46 16.87
CA GLY A 164 -24.88 -31.11 17.45
C GLY A 164 -25.58 -31.04 18.82
N GLN A 165 -24.95 -31.57 19.87
CA GLN A 165 -25.33 -31.38 21.27
C GLN A 165 -24.41 -30.38 21.99
N TYR A 166 -23.27 -30.00 21.38
CA TYR A 166 -22.19 -29.24 22.02
C TYR A 166 -22.29 -27.71 21.93
N VAL A 167 -23.49 -27.14 22.12
CA VAL A 167 -23.64 -25.66 22.12
C VAL A 167 -24.47 -25.13 23.29
N GLU A 168 -25.39 -25.92 23.87
CA GLU A 168 -26.27 -25.39 24.93
C GLU A 168 -25.73 -25.54 26.35
N GLN A 169 -25.09 -26.68 26.68
CA GLN A 169 -24.59 -26.92 28.04
C GLN A 169 -23.40 -26.01 28.35
N ASP A 170 -22.42 -25.92 27.43
CA ASP A 170 -21.26 -25.05 27.58
C ASP A 170 -21.63 -23.56 27.56
N ALA A 171 -22.65 -23.16 26.78
CA ALA A 171 -23.16 -21.78 26.83
C ALA A 171 -23.82 -21.47 28.19
N ARG A 172 -24.56 -22.42 28.78
CA ARG A 172 -25.14 -22.27 30.12
C ARG A 172 -24.05 -22.18 31.18
N GLU A 173 -23.05 -23.07 31.13
CA GLU A 173 -21.92 -23.07 32.06
C GLU A 173 -21.11 -21.76 31.97
N PHE A 174 -20.89 -21.26 30.75
CA PHE A 174 -20.22 -19.99 30.52
C PHE A 174 -21.02 -18.80 31.08
N LEU A 175 -22.34 -18.79 30.87
CA LEU A 175 -23.21 -17.75 31.42
C LEU A 175 -23.32 -17.82 32.95
N GLU A 176 -23.28 -19.00 33.55
CA GLU A 176 -23.21 -19.18 35.01
C GLU A 176 -21.91 -18.62 35.59
N ARG A 177 -20.76 -18.95 35.00
CA ARG A 177 -19.47 -18.38 35.43
C ARG A 177 -19.47 -16.86 35.36
N LEU A 178 -20.03 -16.28 34.29
CA LEU A 178 -20.17 -14.83 34.17
C LEU A 178 -21.09 -14.23 35.24
N ARG A 179 -22.17 -14.92 35.63
CA ARG A 179 -23.07 -14.49 36.72
C ARG A 179 -22.37 -14.56 38.07
N GLU A 180 -21.63 -15.63 38.34
CA GLU A 180 -20.86 -15.82 39.58
C GLU A 180 -19.76 -14.78 39.74
N ASP A 181 -18.99 -14.53 38.68
CA ASP A 181 -17.94 -13.50 38.67
C ASP A 181 -18.52 -12.10 38.86
N ARG A 182 -19.67 -11.81 38.24
CA ARG A 182 -20.38 -10.55 38.46
C ARG A 182 -20.87 -10.43 39.90
N ALA A 183 -21.39 -11.51 40.49
CA ALA A 183 -21.84 -11.54 41.88
C ALA A 183 -20.68 -11.35 42.87
N LYS A 184 -19.51 -11.94 42.62
CA LYS A 184 -18.28 -11.69 43.39
C LYS A 184 -17.88 -10.23 43.32
N LYS A 185 -17.81 -9.65 42.11
CA LYS A 185 -17.47 -8.23 41.91
C LYS A 185 -18.47 -7.23 42.53
N LEU A 186 -19.74 -7.64 42.70
CA LEU A 186 -20.75 -6.88 43.45
C LEU A 186 -20.52 -6.95 44.96
N LYS A 187 -20.17 -8.12 45.49
CA LYS A 187 -19.83 -8.32 46.91
C LYS A 187 -18.53 -7.61 47.30
N ASP A 188 -17.55 -7.64 46.42
CA ASP A 188 -16.24 -6.99 46.59
C ASP A 188 -16.30 -5.47 46.34
N GLY A 189 -17.50 -4.92 46.08
CA GLY A 189 -17.74 -3.48 45.86
C GLY A 189 -17.12 -2.90 44.59
N THR A 190 -16.54 -3.76 43.73
CA THR A 190 -15.83 -3.36 42.51
C THR A 190 -16.79 -2.89 41.42
N ILE A 191 -18.04 -3.37 41.44
CA ILE A 191 -19.10 -2.98 40.50
C ILE A 191 -20.34 -2.54 41.30
N LYS A 192 -20.84 -1.34 41.02
CA LYS A 192 -22.10 -0.84 41.62
C LYS A 192 -23.30 -1.59 41.04
N PRO A 193 -24.33 -1.94 41.84
CA PRO A 193 -25.56 -2.50 41.29
C PRO A 193 -26.19 -1.52 40.31
N LEU A 194 -26.81 -2.05 39.24
CA LEU A 194 -27.62 -1.23 38.35
C LEU A 194 -28.76 -0.66 39.22
N ALA A 195 -28.82 0.68 39.31
CA ALA A 195 -29.96 1.36 39.92
C ALA A 195 -31.22 0.98 39.13
N ALA A 196 -32.30 0.71 39.85
CA ALA A 196 -33.62 0.45 39.27
C ALA A 196 -34.19 1.71 38.61
#